data_AF-A0AAT9RI14-F1
#
_entry.id   AF-A0AAT9RI14-F1
#
_cell.length_a   1.000
_cell.length_b   1.000
_cell.length_c   1.000
_cell.angle_alpha   90.00
_cell.angle_beta   90.00
_cell.angle_gamma   90.00
#
_symmetry.space_group_name_H-M   'P 1'
#
loop_
_entity.id
_entity.type
_entity.pdbx_description
1 polymer ?
#
loop_
_entity_poly.entity_id
_entity_poly.type
_entity_poly.pdbx_seq_one_letter_code
_entity_poly.pdbx_strand_id
1 'polypeptide(L)'
;MTRGLSSVRYPDIEAVPEELRPLARVLSRQMLYSDAPDHPRLRALISKAFTSRAVAALRARIFEAVDRIITHAAPTGRMDIVADLARPLPLTIICDLLDVPEQDRPALASWSEPIAEAIGNSRLDADRNREASQSMTDMLAYFRELLTRHDTPPPPTPCAPW
;
A
#
# COMPACT_ATOMS: atom_id res chain seq x y z
N MET A 1 -22.48 -3.82 -36.24
CA MET A 1 -21.72 -2.61 -35.87
C MET A 1 -21.79 -2.44 -34.35
N THR A 2 -20.92 -3.13 -33.62
CA THR A 2 -20.81 -3.03 -32.16
C THR A 2 -19.44 -2.46 -31.87
N ARG A 3 -19.38 -1.13 -31.72
CA ARG A 3 -18.16 -0.41 -31.35
C ARG A 3 -17.95 -0.67 -29.86
N GLY A 4 -17.16 -1.71 -29.55
CA GLY A 4 -16.70 -1.97 -28.19
C GLY A 4 -15.95 -0.75 -27.70
N LEU A 5 -16.50 -0.05 -26.70
CA LEU A 5 -15.82 0.99 -25.96
C LEU A 5 -14.80 0.31 -25.05
N SER A 6 -13.66 -0.10 -25.63
CA SER A 6 -12.51 -0.55 -24.85
C SER A 6 -11.45 0.54 -24.81
N SER A 7 -10.84 0.67 -23.64
CA SER A 7 -9.60 1.38 -23.34
C SER A 7 -9.76 2.86 -22.98
N VAL A 8 -9.80 3.13 -21.68
CA VAL A 8 -8.67 3.76 -21.01
C VAL A 8 -7.42 3.19 -21.66
N ARG A 9 -6.91 3.93 -22.63
CA ARG A 9 -5.66 3.63 -23.30
C ARG A 9 -4.63 3.68 -22.20
N TYR A 10 -4.12 2.53 -21.80
CA TYR A 10 -2.89 2.47 -21.02
C TYR A 10 -1.92 3.46 -21.63
N PRO A 11 -1.20 4.29 -20.84
CA PRO A 11 -0.09 5.02 -21.43
C PRO A 11 0.74 3.96 -22.15
N ASP A 12 1.02 4.21 -23.44
CA ASP A 12 1.95 3.38 -24.17
C ASP A 12 3.20 3.27 -23.30
N ILE A 13 3.45 2.10 -22.72
CA ILE A 13 4.50 1.94 -21.71
C ILE A 13 5.85 2.31 -22.34
N GLU A 14 5.96 2.16 -23.65
CA GLU A 14 7.14 2.55 -24.40
C GLU A 14 7.30 4.08 -24.51
N ALA A 15 6.20 4.84 -24.40
CA ALA A 15 6.19 6.30 -24.33
C ALA A 15 6.49 6.87 -22.94
N VAL A 16 6.55 6.01 -21.91
CA VAL A 16 6.98 6.39 -20.55
C VAL A 16 8.52 6.38 -20.50
N PRO A 17 9.17 7.33 -19.79
CA PRO A 17 10.61 7.30 -19.55
C PRO A 17 11.08 5.93 -19.08
N GLU A 18 12.23 5.48 -19.56
CA GLU A 18 12.73 4.11 -19.33
C GLU A 18 12.80 3.78 -17.83
N GLU A 19 13.25 4.75 -17.03
CA GLU A 19 13.40 4.66 -15.59
C GLU A 19 12.06 4.48 -14.86
N LEU A 20 10.95 4.92 -15.43
CA LEU A 20 9.59 4.77 -14.87
C LEU A 20 8.85 3.53 -15.37
N ARG A 21 9.34 2.85 -16.41
CA ARG A 21 8.62 1.70 -17.01
C ARG A 21 8.32 0.58 -16.00
N PRO A 22 9.22 0.19 -15.08
CA PRO A 22 8.89 -0.79 -14.05
C PRO A 22 7.71 -0.36 -13.20
N LEU A 23 7.71 0.87 -12.67
CA LEU A 23 6.58 1.44 -11.93
C LEU A 23 5.29 1.43 -12.78
N ALA A 24 5.35 1.95 -14.01
CA ALA A 24 4.19 2.05 -14.91
C ALA A 24 3.57 0.68 -15.25
N ARG A 25 4.38 -0.37 -15.42
CA ARG A 25 3.91 -1.76 -15.63
C ARG A 25 3.10 -2.30 -14.46
N VAL A 26 3.38 -1.85 -13.25
CA VAL A 26 2.65 -2.26 -12.05
C VAL A 26 1.40 -1.42 -11.87
N LEU A 27 1.51 -0.09 -11.97
CA LEU A 27 0.38 0.82 -11.83
C LEU A 27 -0.71 0.56 -12.86
N SER A 28 -0.34 0.26 -14.11
CA SER A 28 -1.30 -0.12 -15.16
C SER A 28 -2.17 -1.33 -14.81
N ARG A 29 -1.78 -2.17 -13.85
CA ARG A 29 -2.59 -3.32 -13.41
C ARG A 29 -3.49 -3.00 -12.22
N GLN A 30 -3.42 -1.80 -11.66
CA GLN A 30 -4.24 -1.39 -10.52
C GLN A 30 -5.64 -1.00 -10.96
N MET A 31 -6.60 -1.17 -10.05
CA MET A 31 -8.01 -0.80 -10.26
C MET A 31 -8.16 0.65 -10.71
N LEU A 32 -7.36 1.58 -10.17
CA LEU A 32 -7.39 3.01 -10.53
C LEU A 32 -7.18 3.27 -12.03
N TYR A 33 -6.40 2.41 -12.71
CA TYR A 33 -6.04 2.54 -14.13
C TYR A 33 -6.69 1.48 -15.01
N SER A 34 -7.71 0.77 -14.50
CA SER A 34 -8.39 -0.30 -15.21
C SER A 34 -9.81 0.12 -15.61
N ASP A 35 -10.26 -0.36 -16.76
CA ASP A 35 -11.65 -0.29 -17.21
C ASP A 35 -12.38 -1.63 -17.02
N ALA A 36 -13.65 -1.71 -17.44
CA ALA A 36 -14.31 -3.00 -17.61
C ALA A 36 -13.56 -3.89 -18.62
N PRO A 37 -13.44 -5.21 -18.36
CA PRO A 37 -14.08 -5.96 -17.27
C PRO A 37 -13.26 -6.02 -15.96
N ASP A 38 -12.02 -5.54 -15.94
CA ASP A 38 -11.12 -5.71 -14.78
C ASP A 38 -11.48 -4.83 -13.59
N HIS A 39 -11.88 -3.58 -13.83
CA HIS A 39 -12.27 -2.66 -12.76
C HIS A 39 -13.38 -3.23 -11.85
N PRO A 40 -14.57 -3.64 -12.35
CA PRO A 40 -15.61 -4.20 -11.49
C PRO A 40 -15.18 -5.51 -10.83
N ARG A 41 -14.36 -6.34 -11.48
CA ARG A 41 -13.82 -7.59 -10.91
C ARG A 41 -12.93 -7.30 -9.70
N LEU A 42 -11.96 -6.40 -9.84
CA LEU A 42 -11.06 -5.99 -8.74
C LEU A 42 -11.83 -5.29 -7.63
N ARG A 43 -12.75 -4.38 -7.98
CA ARG A 43 -13.62 -3.69 -7.02
C ARG A 43 -14.44 -4.66 -6.19
N ALA A 44 -15.00 -5.71 -6.80
CA ALA A 44 -15.80 -6.71 -6.09
C ALA A 44 -14.99 -7.51 -5.06
N LEU A 45 -13.70 -7.73 -5.30
CA LEU A 45 -12.80 -8.38 -4.33
C LEU A 45 -12.52 -7.45 -3.15
N ILE A 46 -12.02 -6.24 -3.42
CA ILE A 46 -11.56 -5.32 -2.38
C ILE A 46 -12.72 -4.74 -1.55
N SER A 47 -13.89 -4.50 -2.15
CA SER A 47 -15.02 -3.87 -1.45
C SER A 47 -15.52 -4.68 -0.25
N LYS A 48 -15.25 -5.99 -0.21
CA LYS A 48 -15.57 -6.85 0.95
C LYS A 48 -14.80 -6.43 2.20
N ALA A 49 -13.56 -5.94 2.04
CA ALA A 49 -12.72 -5.44 3.12
C ALA A 49 -13.07 -4.01 3.55
N PHE A 50 -13.78 -3.24 2.71
CA PHE A 50 -14.12 -1.83 2.94
C PHE A 50 -15.62 -1.57 3.11
N THR A 51 -16.37 -2.54 3.64
CA THR A 51 -17.78 -2.32 4.01
C THR A 51 -17.90 -1.32 5.17
N SER A 52 -19.05 -0.66 5.33
CA SER A 52 -19.28 0.26 6.45
C SER A 52 -19.01 -0.39 7.81
N ARG A 53 -19.36 -1.68 7.96
CA ARG A 53 -19.08 -2.46 9.17
C ARG A 53 -17.57 -2.68 9.39
N ALA A 54 -16.85 -3.04 8.33
CA ALA A 54 -15.40 -3.23 8.39
C ALA A 54 -14.67 -1.93 8.73
N VAL A 55 -15.05 -0.81 8.08
CA VAL A 55 -14.49 0.51 8.37
C VAL A 55 -14.83 0.96 9.80
N ALA A 56 -16.05 0.71 10.28
CA ALA A 56 -16.42 1.02 11.67
C ALA A 56 -15.56 0.27 12.70
N ALA A 57 -15.16 -0.97 12.39
CA ALA A 57 -14.27 -1.75 13.25
C ALA A 57 -12.84 -1.16 13.34
N LEU A 58 -12.41 -0.36 12.34
CA LEU A 58 -11.13 0.35 12.38
C LEU A 58 -11.10 1.47 13.42
N ARG A 59 -12.26 1.94 13.89
CA ARG A 59 -12.34 3.04 14.86
C ARG A 59 -11.47 2.76 16.09
N ALA A 60 -11.64 1.60 16.71
CA ALA A 60 -10.87 1.23 17.91
C ALA A 60 -9.36 1.22 17.62
N ARG A 61 -8.93 0.62 16.51
CA ARG A 61 -7.52 0.57 16.09
C ARG A 61 -6.95 1.97 15.83
N ILE A 62 -7.72 2.88 15.24
CA ILE A 62 -7.32 4.27 15.02
C ILE A 62 -7.13 4.99 16.36
N PHE A 63 -8.05 4.83 17.31
CA PHE A 63 -7.89 5.41 18.65
C PHE A 63 -6.65 4.89 19.35
N GLU A 64 -6.43 3.57 19.34
CA GLU A 64 -5.23 2.97 19.93
C GLU A 64 -3.93 3.48 19.28
N ALA A 65 -3.90 3.60 17.96
CA ALA A 65 -2.74 4.13 17.25
C ALA A 65 -2.46 5.60 17.60
N VAL A 66 -3.50 6.44 17.65
CA VAL A 66 -3.38 7.85 18.04
C VAL A 66 -2.93 7.98 19.50
N ASP A 67 -3.51 7.22 20.42
CA ASP A 67 -3.15 7.24 21.85
C ASP A 67 -1.69 6.85 22.06
N ARG A 68 -1.19 5.82 21.35
CA ARG A 68 0.24 5.45 21.39
C ARG A 68 1.14 6.59 20.91
N ILE A 69 0.80 7.23 19.80
CA ILE A 69 1.57 8.35 19.24
C ILE A 69 1.61 9.52 20.24
N ILE A 70 0.46 9.90 20.79
CA ILE A 70 0.37 11.01 21.76
C ILE A 70 1.11 10.68 23.06
N THR A 71 1.01 9.44 23.55
CA THR A 71 1.71 8.99 24.76
C THR A 71 3.22 9.07 24.59
N HIS A 72 3.75 8.79 23.41
CA HIS A 72 5.18 8.90 23.13
C HIS A 72 5.66 10.36 23.12
N ALA A 73 4.83 11.29 22.64
CA ALA A 73 5.15 12.72 22.62
C ALA A 73 4.92 13.43 23.97
N ALA A 74 4.11 12.87 24.86
CA ALA A 74 3.74 13.50 26.13
C ALA A 74 4.93 13.92 27.03
N PRO A 75 6.03 13.15 27.16
CA PRO A 75 7.15 13.53 28.02
C PRO A 75 7.90 14.80 27.57
N THR A 76 7.91 15.10 26.27
CA THR A 76 8.59 16.28 25.72
C THR A 76 7.67 17.51 25.69
N GLY A 77 6.35 17.30 25.78
CA GLY A 77 5.33 18.34 25.63
C GLY A 77 5.33 18.99 24.23
N ARG A 78 5.98 18.37 23.24
CA ARG A 78 6.14 18.88 21.88
C ARG A 78 5.92 17.76 20.86
N MET A 79 5.23 18.08 19.78
CA MET A 79 4.94 17.15 18.68
C MET A 79 4.90 17.92 17.37
N ASP A 80 5.58 17.41 16.35
CA ASP A 80 5.33 17.79 14.96
C ASP A 80 4.11 16.99 14.47
N ILE A 81 2.98 17.67 14.31
CA ILE A 81 1.73 17.02 13.90
C ILE A 81 1.86 16.26 12.57
N VAL A 82 2.72 16.73 11.66
CA VAL A 82 2.90 16.08 10.36
C VAL A 82 3.80 14.87 10.49
N ALA A 83 5.00 15.05 11.05
CA ALA A 83 6.00 13.99 11.14
C ALA A 83 5.60 12.89 12.13
N ASP A 84 5.03 13.29 13.27
CA ASP A 84 4.79 12.37 14.40
C ASP A 84 3.39 11.74 14.36
N LEU A 85 2.40 12.37 13.70
CA LEU A 85 1.01 11.88 13.67
C LEU A 85 0.46 11.64 12.25
N ALA A 86 0.40 12.68 11.41
CA ALA A 86 -0.33 12.62 10.15
C ALA A 86 0.31 11.65 9.13
N ARG A 87 1.64 11.56 9.08
CA ARG A 87 2.37 10.60 8.25
C ARG A 87 2.29 9.15 8.77
N PRO A 88 2.61 8.85 10.04
CA PRO A 88 2.66 7.47 10.51
C PRO A 88 1.28 6.82 10.71
N LEU A 89 0.24 7.60 11.03
CA LEU A 89 -1.08 7.03 11.35
C LEU A 89 -1.71 6.27 10.15
N PRO A 90 -1.87 6.86 8.95
CA PRO A 90 -2.44 6.14 7.81
C PRO A 90 -1.63 4.91 7.42
N LEU A 91 -0.29 4.99 7.48
CA LEU A 91 0.59 3.86 7.22
C LEU A 91 0.35 2.72 8.23
N THR A 92 0.25 3.05 9.51
CA THR A 92 -0.06 2.07 10.58
C THR A 92 -1.36 1.34 10.29
N ILE A 93 -2.41 2.07 9.92
CA ILE A 93 -3.73 1.48 9.67
C ILE A 93 -3.76 0.61 8.41
N ILE A 94 -3.07 1.00 7.32
CA ILE A 94 -3.03 0.16 6.13
C ILE A 94 -2.15 -1.09 6.33
N CYS A 95 -1.03 -0.98 7.05
CA CYS A 95 -0.21 -2.13 7.43
C CYS A 95 -1.00 -3.11 8.31
N ASP A 96 -1.79 -2.59 9.25
CA ASP A 96 -2.71 -3.34 10.08
C ASP A 96 -3.81 -4.09 9.29
N LEU A 97 -4.27 -3.51 8.17
CA LEU A 97 -5.26 -4.12 7.27
C LEU A 97 -4.65 -5.17 6.34
N LEU A 98 -3.37 -5.04 6.03
CA LEU A 98 -2.61 -5.94 5.16
C LEU A 98 -1.86 -7.03 5.95
N ASP A 99 -2.08 -7.11 7.26
CA ASP A 99 -1.36 -7.97 8.19
C ASP A 99 0.18 -7.88 8.07
N VAL A 100 0.67 -6.67 7.80
CA VAL A 100 2.12 -6.37 7.73
C VAL A 100 2.70 -6.35 9.14
N PRO A 101 3.71 -7.20 9.44
CA PRO A 101 4.40 -7.21 10.72
C PRO A 101 5.02 -5.86 11.06
N GLU A 102 5.04 -5.51 12.36
CA GLU A 102 5.52 -4.21 12.81
C GLU A 102 6.97 -3.91 12.39
N GLN A 103 7.84 -4.93 12.43
CA GLN A 103 9.24 -4.82 12.03
C GLN A 103 9.44 -4.51 10.54
N ASP A 104 8.44 -4.80 9.70
CA ASP A 104 8.53 -4.59 8.24
C ASP A 104 8.01 -3.21 7.83
N ARG A 105 7.23 -2.54 8.69
CA ARG A 105 6.57 -1.24 8.38
C ARG A 105 7.53 -0.13 7.97
N PRO A 106 8.74 0.01 8.55
CA PRO A 106 9.70 1.02 8.10
C PRO A 106 10.09 0.85 6.62
N ALA A 107 10.21 -0.39 6.14
CA ALA A 107 10.53 -0.66 4.74
C ALA A 107 9.36 -0.28 3.82
N LEU A 108 8.12 -0.62 4.21
CA LEU A 108 6.93 -0.19 3.48
C LEU A 108 6.80 1.34 3.42
N ALA A 109 7.16 2.04 4.52
CA ALA A 109 7.19 3.50 4.55
C ALA A 109 8.17 4.05 3.51
N SER A 110 9.41 3.55 3.52
CA SER A 110 10.48 4.05 2.64
C SER A 110 10.19 3.80 1.17
N TRP A 111 9.56 2.67 0.82
CA TRP A 111 9.19 2.41 -0.58
C TRP A 111 7.98 3.22 -1.03
N SER A 112 7.05 3.55 -0.12
CA SER A 112 5.81 4.25 -0.48
C SER A 112 6.02 5.70 -0.89
N GLU A 113 7.02 6.39 -0.31
CA GLU A 113 7.23 7.83 -0.55
C GLU A 113 7.72 8.14 -1.98
N PRO A 114 8.76 7.48 -2.53
CA PRO A 114 9.17 7.68 -3.93
C PRO A 114 8.06 7.31 -4.93
N ILE A 115 7.29 6.26 -4.63
CA ILE A 115 6.15 5.83 -5.47
C ILE A 115 5.06 6.91 -5.49
N ALA A 116 4.67 7.42 -4.31
CA ALA A 116 3.64 8.45 -4.20
C ALA A 116 4.06 9.73 -4.92
N GLU A 117 5.33 10.10 -4.81
CA GLU A 117 5.87 11.25 -5.51
C GLU A 117 5.84 11.08 -7.03
N ALA A 118 6.25 9.92 -7.55
CA ALA A 118 6.21 9.65 -8.99
C ALA A 118 4.79 9.65 -9.57
N ILE A 119 3.78 9.30 -8.76
CA ILE A 119 2.36 9.39 -9.15
C ILE A 119 1.89 10.86 -9.14
N GLY A 120 2.29 11.64 -8.13
CA GLY A 120 1.84 13.02 -7.93
C GLY A 120 2.61 14.06 -8.76
N ASN A 121 3.79 13.73 -9.27
CA ASN A 121 4.70 14.65 -9.95
C ASN A 121 5.21 14.08 -11.28
N SER A 122 4.68 14.58 -12.39
CA SER A 122 5.05 14.13 -13.74
C SER A 122 6.40 14.68 -14.24
N ARG A 123 7.16 15.42 -13.42
CA ARG A 123 8.41 16.10 -13.81
C ARG A 123 9.60 15.71 -12.92
N LEU A 124 9.64 14.47 -12.48
CA LEU A 124 10.82 13.93 -11.80
C LEU A 124 11.98 13.73 -12.78
N ASP A 125 13.19 13.94 -12.27
CA ASP A 125 14.41 13.59 -12.99
C ASP A 125 14.61 12.06 -13.06
N ALA A 126 15.62 11.63 -13.83
CA ALA A 126 15.88 10.21 -14.09
C ALA A 126 16.23 9.42 -12.82
N ASP A 127 16.93 10.03 -11.86
CA ASP A 127 17.36 9.34 -10.64
C ASP A 127 16.17 9.06 -9.73
N ARG A 128 15.29 10.05 -9.54
CA ARG A 128 14.06 9.90 -8.75
C ARG A 128 13.06 8.94 -9.40
N ASN A 129 13.00 8.94 -10.73
CA ASN A 129 12.22 7.96 -11.48
C ASN A 129 12.74 6.53 -11.24
N ARG A 130 14.07 6.34 -11.24
CA ARG A 130 14.71 5.05 -10.98
C ARG A 130 14.47 4.58 -9.55
N GLU A 131 14.54 5.50 -8.59
CA GLU A 131 14.23 5.23 -7.17
C GLU A 131 12.79 4.76 -6.97
N ALA A 132 11.82 5.42 -7.61
CA ALA A 132 10.41 5.03 -7.54
C ALA A 132 10.16 3.63 -8.15
N SER A 133 10.80 3.33 -9.27
CA SER A 133 10.75 2.00 -9.90
C SER A 133 11.41 0.93 -9.07
N GLN A 134 12.55 1.23 -8.42
CA GLN A 134 13.20 0.29 -7.50
C GLN A 134 12.32 0.03 -6.27
N SER A 135 11.78 1.09 -5.66
CA SER A 135 10.86 1.00 -4.52
C SER A 135 9.64 0.14 -4.83
N MET A 136 9.06 0.29 -6.03
CA MET A 136 7.94 -0.56 -6.47
C MET A 136 8.37 -2.03 -6.65
N THR A 137 9.58 -2.27 -7.15
CA THR A 137 10.12 -3.62 -7.32
C THR A 137 10.32 -4.31 -5.97
N ASP A 138 10.90 -3.60 -5.00
CA ASP A 138 11.16 -4.11 -3.65
C ASP A 138 9.84 -4.36 -2.91
N MET A 139 8.89 -3.42 -2.97
CA MET A 139 7.57 -3.57 -2.37
C MET A 139 6.81 -4.78 -2.95
N LEU A 140 6.90 -5.01 -4.26
CA LEU A 140 6.30 -6.20 -4.89
C LEU A 140 6.99 -7.50 -4.47
N ALA A 141 8.31 -7.50 -4.36
CA ALA A 141 9.06 -8.65 -3.87
C ALA A 141 8.63 -8.99 -2.43
N TYR A 142 8.53 -7.98 -1.57
CA TYR A 142 8.04 -8.12 -0.21
C TYR A 142 6.62 -8.69 -0.15
N PHE A 143 5.65 -8.12 -0.88
CA PHE A 143 4.27 -8.63 -0.82
C PHE A 143 4.14 -10.06 -1.36
N ARG A 144 4.95 -10.46 -2.35
CA ARG A 144 5.00 -11.85 -2.80
C ARG A 144 5.48 -12.77 -1.68
N GLU A 145 6.53 -12.37 -0.96
CA GLU A 145 7.02 -13.14 0.17
C GLU A 145 6.00 -13.19 1.30
N LEU A 146 5.38 -12.06 1.66
CA LEU A 146 4.36 -11.99 2.70
C LEU A 146 3.21 -12.96 2.39
N LEU A 147 2.70 -12.97 1.16
CA LEU A 147 1.65 -13.92 0.75
C LEU A 147 2.10 -15.38 0.96
N THR A 148 3.34 -15.74 0.61
CA THR A 148 3.84 -17.11 0.86
C THR A 148 3.96 -17.46 2.35
N ARG A 149 4.29 -16.50 3.21
CA ARG A 149 4.32 -16.70 4.66
C ARG A 149 2.91 -16.98 5.21
N HIS A 150 1.89 -16.27 4.71
CA HIS A 150 0.50 -16.45 5.12
C HIS A 150 -0.09 -17.80 4.68
N ASP A 151 0.35 -18.34 3.54
CA ASP A 151 -0.08 -19.67 3.06
C ASP A 151 0.54 -20.84 3.86
N THR A 152 1.50 -20.56 4.73
CA THR A 152 2.13 -21.57 5.60
C THR A 152 1.30 -21.72 6.88
N PRO A 153 0.68 -22.89 7.16
CA PRO A 153 -0.10 -23.06 8.38
C PRO A 153 0.79 -22.90 9.62
N PRO A 154 0.29 -22.30 10.71
CA PRO A 154 1.05 -22.21 11.95
C PRO A 154 1.41 -23.62 12.44
N PRO A 155 2.59 -23.81 13.06
CA PRO A 155 2.94 -25.10 13.65
C PRO A 155 1.86 -25.52 14.66
N PRO A 156 1.52 -26.81 14.75
CA PRO A 156 0.51 -27.28 15.69
C PRO A 156 0.89 -26.83 17.10
N THR A 157 -0.05 -26.18 17.80
CA THR A 157 0.15 -25.78 19.19
C THR A 157 0.49 -27.03 20.00
N PRO A 158 1.61 -27.07 20.74
CA PRO A 158 1.91 -28.21 21.58
C PRO A 158 0.75 -28.43 22.54
N CYS A 159 0.16 -29.63 22.49
CA CYS A 159 -0.89 -30.04 23.42
C CYS A 159 -0.32 -29.88 24.83
N ALA A 160 -0.88 -28.96 25.62
CA ALA A 160 -0.48 -28.82 27.01
C ALA A 160 -0.75 -30.15 27.73
N PRO A 161 0.24 -30.76 28.42
CA PRO A 161 -0.04 -31.89 29.29
C PRO A 161 -0.93 -31.38 30.42
N TRP A 162 -2.06 -32.08 30.60
CA TRP A 162 -2.95 -31.92 31.74
C TRP A 162 -2.22 -32.12 33.06
#